data_AF-A0A3M2JBZ4-F1
#
_entry.id   AF-A0A3M2JBZ4-F1
#
_cell.length_a   1.000
_cell.length_b   1.000
_cell.length_c   1.000
_cell.angle_alpha   90.00
_cell.angle_beta   90.00
_cell.angle_gamma   90.00
#
_symmetry.space_group_name_H-M   'P 1'
#
loop_
_entity.id
_entity.type
_entity.pdbx_description
1 polymer ?
#
loop_
_entity_poly.entity_id
_entity_poly.type
_entity_poly.pdbx_seq_one_letter_code
_entity_poly.pdbx_strand_id
1 'polypeptide(L)'
;QIERLRHTQMLPRKPQWRYDPAGQRLILSLPSGENRQDWQGKVTFFRPSDATQDFTLPLQPDSSGRQVFSVAHLSRGLWRVQLFWQVDTLEFFHETAVNLR
;
A
#
# COMPACT_ATOMS: atom_id res chain seq x y z
N GLN A 1 -23.01 9.67 -2.19
CA GLN A 1 -22.03 9.63 -1.08
C GLN A 1 -20.63 9.62 -1.69
N ILE A 2 -20.07 10.79 -2.01
CA ILE A 2 -18.76 10.95 -2.66
C ILE A 2 -18.06 12.14 -2.00
N GLU A 3 -17.47 11.95 -0.83
CA GLU A 3 -16.53 12.92 -0.23
C GLU A 3 -15.44 12.16 0.54
N ARG A 4 -14.64 11.37 -0.18
CA ARG A 4 -13.38 10.82 0.36
C ARG A 4 -12.20 11.16 -0.56
N LEU A 5 -12.28 12.32 -1.20
CA LEU A 5 -11.25 12.86 -2.09
C LEU A 5 -10.72 14.18 -1.52
N ARG A 6 -9.39 14.23 -1.37
CA ARG A 6 -8.53 15.28 -0.78
C ARG A 6 -8.29 15.02 0.71
N HIS A 7 -7.17 14.39 1.11
CA HIS A 7 -5.90 15.10 1.34
C HIS A 7 -4.63 14.27 1.05
N THR A 8 -4.50 13.61 -0.11
CA THR A 8 -3.20 13.04 -0.52
C THR A 8 -2.13 14.10 -0.89
N GLN A 9 -2.48 15.39 -0.85
CA GLN A 9 -1.60 16.49 -1.27
C GLN A 9 -0.74 17.09 -0.14
N MET A 10 -0.84 16.62 1.10
CA MET A 10 -0.08 17.18 2.24
C MET A 10 1.16 16.38 2.64
N LEU A 11 1.46 15.26 1.97
CA LEU A 11 2.67 14.49 2.27
C LEU A 11 3.85 15.06 1.45
N PRO A 12 4.88 15.64 2.09
CA PRO A 12 6.07 16.11 1.39
C PRO A 12 6.83 14.96 0.69
N ARG A 13 6.57 13.71 1.08
CA ARG A 13 7.09 12.49 0.44
C ARG A 13 6.00 11.42 0.35
N LYS A 14 5.80 10.86 -0.84
CA LYS A 14 4.80 9.82 -1.08
C LYS A 14 5.32 8.44 -0.67
N PRO A 15 4.45 7.50 -0.23
CA PRO A 15 4.81 6.10 -0.11
C PRO A 15 5.38 5.56 -1.42
N GLN A 16 6.37 4.68 -1.34
CA GLN A 16 6.99 4.04 -2.50
C GLN A 16 6.70 2.55 -2.50
N TRP A 17 6.41 2.03 -3.69
CA TRP A 17 6.16 0.62 -3.94
C TRP A 17 7.23 0.06 -4.87
N ARG A 18 7.84 -1.06 -4.47
CA ARG A 18 8.85 -1.75 -5.28
C ARG A 18 8.53 -3.22 -5.38
N TYR A 19 8.42 -3.72 -6.61
CA TYR A 19 8.33 -5.15 -6.87
C TYR A 19 9.72 -5.75 -7.01
N ASP A 20 9.96 -6.84 -6.29
CA ASP A 20 11.16 -7.69 -6.36
C ASP A 20 10.77 -9.05 -6.96
N PRO A 21 11.04 -9.28 -8.26
CA PRO A 21 10.65 -10.51 -8.94
C PRO A 21 11.45 -11.73 -8.46
N ALA A 22 12.70 -11.56 -8.04
CA ALA A 22 13.55 -12.67 -7.60
C ALA A 22 13.02 -13.29 -6.30
N GLY A 23 12.55 -12.45 -5.39
CA GLY A 23 11.93 -12.89 -4.14
C GLY A 23 10.41 -13.07 -4.21
N GLN A 24 9.77 -12.73 -5.33
CA GLN A 24 8.31 -12.56 -5.47
C GLN A 24 7.71 -11.74 -4.32
N ARG A 25 8.29 -10.55 -4.09
CA ARG A 25 7.91 -9.65 -2.99
C ARG A 25 7.45 -8.32 -3.55
N LEU A 26 6.38 -7.78 -2.98
CA LEU A 26 6.05 -6.38 -3.12
C LEU A 26 6.41 -5.65 -1.82
N ILE A 27 7.16 -4.57 -1.93
CA ILE A 27 7.72 -3.86 -0.79
C ILE A 27 7.14 -2.46 -0.76
N LEU A 28 6.42 -2.15 0.32
CA LEU A 28 5.99 -0.80 0.67
C LEU A 28 7.09 -0.14 1.51
N SER A 29 7.52 1.05 1.11
CA SER A 29 8.38 1.93 1.90
C SER A 29 7.63 3.21 2.22
N LEU A 30 7.34 3.42 3.50
CA LEU A 30 6.73 4.64 3.99
C LEU A 30 7.79 5.72 4.15
N PRO A 31 7.45 7.00 3.87
CA PRO A 31 8.38 8.09 4.10
C PRO A 31 8.77 8.16 5.59
N SER A 32 10.01 8.53 5.87
CA SER A 32 10.47 8.84 7.23
C SER A 32 9.71 10.05 7.77
N GLY A 33 8.82 9.83 8.73
CA GLY A 33 8.13 10.83 9.56
C GLY A 33 8.12 10.38 11.02
N GLU A 34 7.86 11.31 11.95
CA GLU A 34 8.26 11.17 13.35
C GLU A 34 7.53 10.08 14.17
N ASN A 35 6.37 9.58 13.75
CA ASN A 35 5.68 8.49 14.49
C ASN A 35 5.36 7.32 13.58
N ARG A 36 6.33 6.41 13.36
CA ARG A 36 6.11 5.15 12.60
C ARG A 36 5.28 4.11 13.36
N GLN A 37 5.23 4.22 14.70
CA GLN A 37 4.54 3.26 15.56
C GLN A 37 3.02 3.40 15.55
N ASP A 38 2.48 4.54 15.09
CA ASP A 38 1.04 4.83 15.12
C ASP A 38 0.35 4.67 13.76
N TRP A 39 1.04 4.11 12.75
CA TRP A 39 0.47 3.94 11.40
C TRP A 39 -0.53 2.79 11.42
N GLN A 40 -1.78 3.12 11.74
CA GLN A 40 -2.90 2.21 11.65
C GLN A 40 -3.54 2.34 10.28
N GLY A 41 -3.74 1.21 9.59
CA GLY A 41 -4.24 1.27 8.23
C GLY A 41 -4.45 -0.09 7.61
N LYS A 42 -4.72 -0.06 6.31
CA LYS A 42 -4.94 -1.24 5.48
C LYS A 42 -4.40 -1.03 4.07
N VAL A 43 -3.98 -2.13 3.48
CA VAL A 43 -3.56 -2.23 2.09
C VAL A 43 -4.54 -3.14 1.37
N THR A 44 -5.21 -2.64 0.35
CA THR A 44 -6.13 -3.42 -0.48
C THR A 44 -5.52 -3.64 -1.86
N PHE A 45 -5.47 -4.90 -2.27
CA PHE A 45 -5.02 -5.34 -3.58
C PHE A 45 -6.26 -5.62 -4.43
N PHE A 46 -6.30 -4.96 -5.58
CA PHE A 46 -7.34 -5.13 -6.59
C PHE A 46 -6.73 -5.71 -7.86
N ARG A 47 -7.36 -6.73 -8.41
CA ARG A 47 -7.00 -7.31 -9.70
C ARG A 47 -8.01 -6.87 -10.76
N PRO A 48 -7.65 -5.94 -11.66
CA PRO A 48 -8.58 -5.43 -12.67
C PRO A 48 -9.16 -6.50 -13.60
N SER A 49 -8.46 -7.62 -13.80
CA SER A 49 -8.93 -8.71 -14.65
C SER A 49 -9.88 -9.68 -13.94
N ASP A 50 -9.90 -9.68 -12.60
CA ASP A 50 -10.66 -10.65 -11.80
C ASP A 50 -10.80 -10.19 -10.35
N ALA A 51 -11.92 -9.55 -10.03
CA ALA A 51 -12.20 -9.01 -8.71
C ALA A 51 -12.36 -10.09 -7.62
N THR A 52 -12.52 -11.38 -7.98
CA THR A 52 -12.60 -12.47 -6.98
C THR A 52 -11.27 -12.69 -6.26
N GLN A 53 -10.19 -12.13 -6.80
CA GLN A 53 -8.85 -12.20 -6.23
C GLN A 53 -8.48 -10.95 -5.43
N ASP A 54 -9.42 -10.04 -5.21
CA ASP A 54 -9.20 -8.85 -4.41
C ASP A 54 -9.09 -9.24 -2.93
N PHE A 55 -8.12 -8.66 -2.22
CA PHE A 55 -7.94 -8.91 -0.79
C PHE A 55 -7.39 -7.69 -0.06
N THR A 56 -7.56 -7.66 1.26
CA THR A 56 -7.07 -6.59 2.12
C THR A 56 -6.21 -7.15 3.24
N LEU A 57 -5.10 -6.47 3.52
CA LEU A 57 -4.18 -6.78 4.60
C LEU A 57 -4.04 -5.56 5.54
N PRO A 58 -3.78 -5.77 6.83
CA PRO A 58 -3.47 -4.67 7.74
C PRO A 58 -2.12 -4.03 7.38
N LEU A 59 -2.03 -2.72 7.57
CA LEU A 59 -0.77 -1.98 7.51
C LEU A 59 0.01 -2.21 8.81
N GLN A 60 1.16 -2.86 8.70
CA GLN A 60 2.04 -3.24 9.81
C GLN A 60 3.51 -3.09 9.36
N PRO A 61 4.00 -1.85 9.17
CA PRO A 61 5.39 -1.61 8.81
C PRO A 61 6.33 -2.00 9.96
N ASP A 62 7.52 -2.48 9.60
CA ASP A 62 8.61 -2.72 10.54
C ASP A 62 9.18 -1.40 11.09
N SER A 63 10.15 -1.48 12.02
CA SER A 63 10.83 -0.30 12.58
C SER A 63 11.55 0.56 11.54
N SER A 64 11.87 -0.01 10.36
CA SER A 64 12.46 0.70 9.23
C SER A 64 11.42 1.43 8.36
N GLY A 65 10.13 1.31 8.67
CA GLY A 65 9.03 1.90 7.90
C GLY A 65 8.69 1.11 6.64
N ARG A 66 9.06 -0.18 6.59
CA ARG A 66 8.82 -1.04 5.44
C ARG A 66 7.85 -2.16 5.78
N GLN A 67 7.00 -2.50 4.83
CA GLN A 67 6.19 -3.72 4.90
C GLN A 67 6.43 -4.54 3.64
N VAL A 68 6.66 -5.84 3.84
CA VAL A 68 6.91 -6.78 2.75
C VAL A 68 5.70 -7.68 2.60
N PHE A 69 5.16 -7.73 1.39
CA PHE A 69 4.06 -8.60 1.01
C PHE A 69 4.60 -9.72 0.13
N SER A 70 4.36 -10.97 0.53
CA SER A 70 4.60 -12.11 -0.36
C SER A 70 3.54 -12.10 -1.45
N VAL A 71 3.97 -12.03 -2.71
CA VAL A 71 3.09 -12.06 -3.88
C VAL A 71 3.30 -13.31 -4.73
N ALA A 72 4.02 -14.31 -4.19
CA ALA A 72 4.30 -15.57 -4.87
C ALA A 72 3.04 -16.36 -5.28
N HIS A 73 1.97 -16.23 -4.49
CA HIS A 73 0.69 -16.89 -4.71
C HIS A 73 -0.28 -16.08 -5.58
N LEU A 74 0.04 -14.80 -5.86
CA LEU A 74 -0.78 -13.97 -6.72
C LEU A 74 -0.47 -14.28 -8.18
N SER A 75 -1.48 -14.29 -9.05
CA SER A 75 -1.16 -14.44 -10.46
C SER A 75 -0.50 -13.18 -11.01
N ARG A 76 0.35 -13.41 -12.01
CA ARG A 76 1.05 -12.37 -12.77
C ARG A 76 0.07 -11.42 -13.46
N GLY A 77 0.55 -10.20 -13.71
CA GLY A 77 -0.18 -9.16 -14.40
C GLY A 77 -0.32 -7.88 -13.57
N LEU A 78 -1.24 -7.03 -14.02
CA LEU A 78 -1.50 -5.74 -13.40
C LEU A 78 -2.32 -5.92 -12.11
N TRP A 79 -1.86 -5.29 -11.05
CA TRP A 79 -2.56 -5.14 -9.79
C TRP A 79 -2.63 -3.67 -9.42
N ARG A 80 -3.77 -3.23 -8.90
CA ARG A 80 -3.92 -1.91 -8.30
C ARG A 80 -3.86 -2.07 -6.79
N VAL A 81 -3.01 -1.29 -6.15
CA VAL A 81 -2.79 -1.36 -4.70
C VAL A 81 -3.21 -0.03 -4.09
N GLN A 82 -4.16 -0.10 -3.16
CA GLN A 82 -4.62 1.02 -2.38
C GLN A 82 -4.08 0.92 -0.97
N LEU A 83 -3.49 2.00 -0.48
CA LEU A 83 -3.01 2.17 0.87
C LEU A 83 -3.89 3.23 1.54
N PHE A 84 -4.55 2.83 2.62
CA PHE A 84 -5.26 3.73 3.51
C PHE A 84 -4.60 3.67 4.88
N TRP A 85 -4.29 4.81 5.46
CA TRP A 85 -3.70 4.86 6.79
C TRP A 85 -4.09 6.14 7.52
N GLN A 86 -4.03 6.09 8.84
CA GLN A 86 -4.28 7.20 9.72
C GLN A 86 -3.00 7.47 10.52
N VAL A 87 -2.68 8.76 10.68
CA VAL A 87 -1.67 9.26 11.63
C VAL A 87 -2.36 10.32 12.48
N ASP A 88 -2.42 10.11 13.78
CA ASP A 88 -3.20 10.92 14.72
C ASP A 88 -4.67 11.06 14.27
N THR A 89 -5.08 12.25 13.86
CA THR A 89 -6.44 12.56 13.38
C THR A 89 -6.54 12.67 11.86
N LEU A 90 -5.42 12.49 11.15
CA LEU A 90 -5.35 12.68 9.70
C LEU A 90 -5.41 11.34 8.98
N GLU A 91 -6.42 11.19 8.13
CA GLU A 91 -6.54 10.07 7.21
C GLU A 91 -5.83 10.37 5.89
N PHE A 92 -5.11 9.37 5.39
CA PHE A 92 -4.37 9.43 4.14
C PHE A 92 -4.74 8.26 3.24
N PHE A 93 -4.68 8.53 1.94
CA PHE A 93 -4.97 7.56 0.89
C PHE A 93 -3.95 7.67 -0.22
N HIS A 94 -3.40 6.55 -0.66
CA HIS A 94 -2.49 6.45 -1.79
C HIS A 94 -2.84 5.25 -2.66
N GLU A 95 -2.88 5.45 -3.97
CA GLU A 95 -3.12 4.38 -4.93
C GLU A 95 -1.95 4.28 -5.91
N THR A 96 -1.59 3.04 -6.27
CA THR A 96 -0.61 2.76 -7.32
C THR A 96 -1.02 1.55 -8.15
N ALA A 97 -0.44 1.43 -9.33
CA ALA A 97 -0.54 0.25 -10.16
C ALA A 97 0.83 -0.42 -10.24
N VAL A 98 0.86 -1.73 -9.96
CA VAL A 98 2.07 -2.55 -9.99
C VAL A 98 1.86 -3.72 -10.95
N ASN A 99 2.89 -4.06 -11.71
CA ASN A 99 2.84 -5.19 -12.62
C ASN A 99 3.72 -6.32 -12.07
N LEU A 100 3.11 -7.43 -11.69
CA LEU A 100 3.79 -8.63 -11.21
C LEU A 100 4.14 -9.51 -12.40
N ARG A 101 5.43 -9.84 -12.58
CA ARG A 101 5.94 -10.54 -13.77
C ARG A 101 6.53 -11.90 -13.43
#